data_AF-A0A968HLK2-F1
#
_entry.id   AF-A0A968HLK2-F1
#
_cell.length_a   1.000
_cell.length_b   1.000
_cell.length_c   1.000
_cell.angle_alpha   90.00
_cell.angle_beta   90.00
_cell.angle_gamma   90.00
#
_symmetry.space_group_name_H-M   'P 1'
#
loop_
_entity.id
_entity.type
_entity.pdbx_description
1 polymer ?
#
loop_
_entity_poly.entity_id
_entity_poly.type
_entity_poly.pdbx_seq_one_letter_code
_entity_poly.pdbx_strand_id
1 'polypeptide(L)'
;MTLSALLPACQPEDPGSDDEVGTEESTSTDTDTETDTDTETDTGTETGEEEPVAFPKPTKGGPIATSANADRLAVVNSGTGELTIFSLPDLQEEARIALGGEPESVAFSPTGDTLYVVLRADGTVVRVTGVGSEPERRRDV
;
A
#
# COMPACT_ATOMS: atom_id res chain seq x y z
N MET A 1 1.46 6.13 -49.34
CA MET A 1 2.15 6.79 -48.23
C MET A 1 2.61 5.70 -47.30
N THR A 2 3.91 5.41 -47.30
CA THR A 2 4.51 4.22 -46.70
C THR A 2 5.65 4.67 -45.78
N LEU A 3 5.54 4.23 -44.51
CA LEU A 3 6.54 3.95 -43.46
C LEU A 3 7.87 4.74 -43.36
N SER A 4 8.17 5.23 -42.15
CA SER A 4 9.41 4.96 -41.36
C SER A 4 9.96 6.17 -40.61
N ALA A 5 10.25 5.97 -39.32
CA ALA A 5 11.47 6.40 -38.62
C ALA A 5 11.36 6.00 -37.13
N LEU A 6 12.40 5.73 -36.35
CA LEU A 6 13.75 5.17 -36.49
C LEU A 6 14.26 5.16 -35.03
N LEU A 7 14.79 4.04 -34.52
CA LEU A 7 15.48 4.03 -33.21
C LEU A 7 16.72 4.94 -33.26
N PRO A 8 17.09 5.64 -32.17
CA PRO A 8 18.45 6.14 -32.01
C PRO A 8 19.37 5.01 -31.53
N ALA A 9 20.45 4.83 -32.30
CA ALA A 9 21.55 3.92 -32.01
C ALA A 9 22.49 4.48 -30.94
N CYS A 10 23.07 3.56 -30.16
CA CYS A 10 24.22 3.75 -29.30
C CYS A 10 25.45 4.12 -30.15
N GLN A 11 26.21 5.16 -29.78
CA GLN A 11 27.54 5.44 -30.35
C GLN A 11 28.59 5.40 -29.23
N PRO A 12 29.76 4.77 -29.48
CA PRO A 12 30.87 4.65 -28.54
C PRO A 12 31.92 5.76 -28.76
N GLU A 13 32.43 6.36 -27.68
CA GLU A 13 33.58 7.27 -27.75
C GLU A 13 34.60 6.81 -26.70
N ASP A 14 35.67 6.17 -27.18
CA ASP A 14 36.97 6.05 -26.52
C ASP A 14 37.99 6.33 -27.64
N PRO A 15 38.97 7.24 -27.45
CA PRO A 15 40.29 6.75 -27.04
C PRO A 15 41.17 7.72 -26.24
N GLY A 16 42.06 7.15 -25.41
CA GLY A 16 43.46 7.59 -25.36
C GLY A 16 44.03 7.98 -24.00
N SER A 17 44.76 7.03 -23.42
CA SER A 17 45.96 7.06 -22.56
C SER A 17 46.53 8.41 -22.08
N ASP A 18 46.88 8.50 -20.78
CA ASP A 18 48.22 8.88 -20.31
C ASP A 18 48.42 8.59 -18.81
N ASP A 19 49.66 8.25 -18.49
CA ASP A 19 50.25 7.70 -17.27
C ASP A 19 50.31 8.61 -16.01
N GLU A 20 50.65 7.95 -14.89
CA GLU A 20 51.41 8.41 -13.71
C GLU A 20 50.73 9.05 -12.47
N VAL A 21 50.84 8.26 -11.39
CA VAL A 21 51.12 8.55 -9.97
C VAL A 21 51.31 10.02 -9.56
N GLY A 22 50.63 10.44 -8.49
CA GLY A 22 51.00 11.65 -7.75
C GLY A 22 50.06 12.03 -6.62
N THR A 23 50.61 12.11 -5.42
CA THR A 23 50.05 12.23 -4.08
C THR A 23 49.52 13.64 -3.71
N GLU A 24 48.83 13.68 -2.54
CA GLU A 24 48.73 14.76 -1.53
C GLU A 24 48.07 16.11 -1.90
N GLU A 25 47.30 16.83 -1.08
CA GLU A 25 46.77 16.78 0.29
C GLU A 25 45.74 17.94 0.37
N SER A 26 44.74 17.86 1.26
CA SER A 26 44.14 18.96 2.06
C SER A 26 42.64 18.66 2.29
N THR A 27 42.09 18.57 3.49
CA THR A 27 42.54 18.93 4.84
C THR A 27 41.51 18.40 5.84
N SER A 28 42.00 17.75 6.90
CA SER A 28 41.59 17.80 8.32
C SER A 28 40.08 17.63 8.67
N THR A 29 39.69 16.72 9.56
CA THR A 29 40.13 16.64 10.96
C THR A 29 39.72 15.30 11.59
N ASP A 30 40.71 14.55 12.11
CA ASP A 30 40.55 13.44 13.05
C ASP A 30 40.09 13.94 14.44
N THR A 31 39.37 13.12 15.22
CA THR A 31 39.72 12.75 16.61
C THR A 31 38.67 11.77 17.16
N ASP A 32 39.04 10.49 17.12
CA ASP A 32 39.05 9.44 18.17
C ASP A 32 38.10 9.48 19.40
N THR A 33 37.60 8.29 19.75
CA THR A 33 37.81 7.58 21.06
C THR A 33 36.52 7.01 21.69
N GLU A 34 36.47 5.67 21.62
CA GLU A 34 36.07 4.66 22.61
C GLU A 34 34.68 4.63 23.31
N THR A 35 34.09 3.43 23.20
CA THR A 35 33.44 2.57 24.22
C THR A 35 32.65 3.23 25.34
N ASP A 36 31.35 2.90 25.44
CA ASP A 36 30.78 2.39 26.69
C ASP A 36 29.44 1.66 26.47
N THR A 37 29.28 0.60 27.24
CA THR A 37 28.09 -0.26 27.34
C THR A 37 27.07 0.44 28.20
N ASP A 38 25.81 0.58 27.75
CA ASP A 38 24.67 0.75 28.66
C ASP A 38 23.46 -0.02 28.12
N THR A 39 23.41 -1.30 28.49
CA THR A 39 22.30 -1.85 29.26
C THR A 39 20.96 -1.09 29.15
N GLU A 40 20.09 -1.49 28.22
CA GLU A 40 18.65 -1.26 28.43
C GLU A 40 18.14 -2.34 29.38
N THR A 41 18.35 -2.13 30.69
CA THR A 41 17.64 -2.88 31.74
C THR A 41 16.22 -2.32 31.85
N ASP A 42 15.29 -3.16 31.45
CA ASP A 42 13.97 -3.42 32.00
C ASP A 42 13.55 -2.54 33.20
N THR A 43 12.44 -1.81 33.06
CA THR A 43 11.24 -1.92 33.93
C THR A 43 10.34 -0.72 33.71
N GLY A 44 9.20 -0.99 33.09
CA GLY A 44 8.06 -0.07 33.02
C GLY A 44 6.81 -0.82 32.65
N THR A 45 6.53 -1.95 33.32
CA THR A 45 5.16 -2.47 33.38
C THR A 45 4.36 -1.48 34.22
N GLU A 46 3.91 -0.40 33.58
CA GLU A 46 2.77 0.35 34.08
C GLU A 46 1.54 -0.44 33.66
N THR A 47 1.16 -1.41 34.49
CA THR A 47 -0.23 -1.87 34.53
C THR A 47 -1.06 -0.75 35.15
N GLY A 48 -1.17 0.37 34.43
CA GLY A 48 -2.30 1.25 34.56
C GLY A 48 -3.42 0.55 33.82
N GLU A 49 -4.45 0.12 34.53
CA GLU A 49 -5.76 -0.08 33.94
C GLU A 49 -6.26 1.32 33.54
N GLU A 50 -5.66 1.89 32.49
CA GLU A 50 -6.15 3.12 31.88
C GLU A 50 -7.52 2.77 31.29
N GLU A 51 -8.56 3.37 31.86
CA GLU A 51 -9.90 3.29 31.29
C GLU A 51 -9.81 3.63 29.80
N PRO A 52 -10.42 2.84 28.92
CA PRO A 52 -10.23 3.00 27.48
C PRO A 52 -10.60 4.43 27.08
N VAL A 53 -9.60 5.21 26.68
CA VAL A 53 -9.78 6.61 26.29
C VAL A 53 -10.58 6.63 24.99
N ALA A 54 -11.87 6.93 25.10
CA ALA A 54 -12.74 7.12 23.96
C ALA A 54 -12.40 8.45 23.29
N PHE A 55 -11.86 8.39 22.07
CA PHE A 55 -11.56 9.60 21.31
C PHE A 55 -12.85 10.26 20.79
N PRO A 56 -12.90 11.60 20.77
CA PRO A 56 -14.11 12.33 20.37
C PRO A 56 -14.43 12.22 18.88
N LYS A 57 -13.54 11.63 18.06
CA LYS A 57 -13.62 11.52 16.61
C LYS A 57 -12.93 10.22 16.15
N PRO A 58 -13.19 9.74 14.90
CA PRO A 58 -12.46 8.61 14.33
C PRO A 58 -10.94 8.85 14.38
N THR A 59 -10.20 7.87 14.91
CA THR A 59 -8.74 7.95 15.08
C THR A 59 -7.95 7.07 14.13
N LYS A 60 -8.63 6.20 13.37
CA LYS A 60 -8.02 5.34 12.36
C LYS A 60 -8.78 5.44 11.06
N GLY A 61 -8.03 5.56 9.95
CA GLY A 61 -8.54 5.43 8.59
C GLY A 61 -8.09 4.11 7.99
N GLY A 62 -8.98 3.45 7.25
CA GLY A 62 -8.67 2.28 6.43
C GLY A 62 -8.53 2.66 4.96
N PRO A 63 -8.00 1.77 4.12
CA PRO A 63 -7.95 1.99 2.68
C PRO A 63 -9.37 1.95 2.11
N ILE A 64 -9.60 2.79 1.10
CA ILE A 64 -10.85 2.87 0.36
C ILE A 64 -10.55 2.88 -1.14
N ALA A 65 -11.49 2.38 -1.94
CA ALA A 65 -11.43 2.48 -3.39
C ALA A 65 -12.83 2.78 -3.95
N THR A 66 -12.90 3.55 -5.02
CA THR A 66 -14.15 3.82 -5.75
C THR A 66 -14.20 3.00 -7.03
N SER A 67 -15.40 2.60 -7.44
CA SER A 67 -15.62 1.99 -8.76
C SER A 67 -15.29 3.00 -9.88
N ALA A 68 -15.03 2.49 -11.09
CA ALA A 68 -14.76 3.33 -12.26
C ALA A 68 -15.90 4.31 -12.59
N ASN A 69 -17.15 3.92 -12.30
CA ASN A 69 -18.34 4.74 -12.52
C ASN A 69 -18.68 5.64 -11.32
N ALA A 70 -17.89 5.62 -10.25
CA ALA A 70 -18.10 6.38 -9.01
C ALA A 70 -19.48 6.17 -8.35
N ASP A 71 -20.09 5.00 -8.56
CA ASP A 71 -21.37 4.58 -8.00
C ASP A 71 -21.20 3.65 -6.78
N ARG A 72 -19.98 3.21 -6.49
CA ARG A 72 -19.64 2.33 -5.36
C ARG A 72 -18.36 2.78 -4.66
N LEU A 73 -18.33 2.54 -3.35
CA LEU A 73 -17.17 2.72 -2.49
C LEU A 73 -16.90 1.42 -1.74
N ALA A 74 -15.71 0.87 -1.91
CA ALA A 74 -15.22 -0.27 -1.14
C ALA A 74 -14.36 0.23 0.02
N VAL A 75 -14.62 -0.27 1.23
CA VAL A 75 -13.91 0.09 2.46
C VAL A 75 -13.42 -1.17 3.14
N VAL A 76 -12.12 -1.23 3.41
CA VAL A 76 -11.54 -2.34 4.17
C VAL A 76 -11.52 -2.01 5.64
N ASN A 77 -12.05 -2.93 6.44
CA ASN A 77 -12.05 -2.86 7.89
C ASN A 77 -11.01 -3.85 8.42
N SER A 78 -9.74 -3.42 8.49
CA SER A 78 -8.63 -4.28 8.93
C SER A 78 -8.80 -4.82 10.35
N GLY A 79 -9.40 -4.02 11.25
CA GLY A 79 -9.65 -4.41 12.64
C GLY A 79 -10.72 -5.50 12.80
N THR A 80 -11.63 -5.65 11.84
CA THR A 80 -12.69 -6.68 11.89
C THR A 80 -12.50 -7.79 10.86
N GLY A 81 -11.56 -7.65 9.91
CA GLY A 81 -11.34 -8.63 8.85
C GLY A 81 -12.44 -8.62 7.78
N GLU A 82 -13.07 -7.46 7.58
CA GLU A 82 -14.24 -7.31 6.71
C GLU A 82 -14.00 -6.30 5.57
N LEU A 83 -14.74 -6.48 4.49
CA LEU A 83 -14.87 -5.53 3.39
C LEU A 83 -16.33 -5.05 3.34
N THR A 84 -16.53 -3.74 3.40
CA THR A 84 -17.86 -3.13 3.24
C THR A 84 -17.96 -2.42 1.91
N ILE A 85 -19.07 -2.64 1.21
CA ILE A 85 -19.40 -1.96 -0.05
C ILE A 85 -20.55 -1.01 0.20
N PHE A 86 -20.35 0.24 -0.16
CA PHE A 86 -21.35 1.29 -0.11
C PHE A 86 -21.77 1.73 -1.51
N SER A 87 -23.04 2.11 -1.65
CA SER A 87 -23.54 2.87 -2.79
C SER A 87 -23.17 4.34 -2.65
N LEU A 88 -22.92 4.99 -3.78
CA LEU A 88 -22.72 6.44 -3.86
C LEU A 88 -23.87 7.09 -4.65
N PRO A 89 -24.25 8.35 -4.33
CA PRO A 89 -23.62 9.22 -3.33
C PRO A 89 -24.13 9.03 -1.89
N ASP A 90 -25.20 8.26 -1.70
CA ASP A 90 -25.96 8.22 -0.44
C ASP A 90 -25.28 7.44 0.69
N LEU A 91 -24.10 6.84 0.43
CA LEU A 91 -23.33 6.01 1.36
C LEU A 91 -24.18 4.91 2.01
N GLN A 92 -25.08 4.29 1.24
CA GLN A 92 -25.87 3.17 1.75
C GLN A 92 -25.03 1.89 1.68
N GLU A 93 -24.95 1.16 2.78
CA GLU A 93 -24.27 -0.12 2.80
C GLU A 93 -25.04 -1.15 1.96
N GLU A 94 -24.41 -1.66 0.91
CA GLU A 94 -24.99 -2.67 0.03
C GLU A 94 -24.57 -4.08 0.43
N ALA A 95 -23.34 -4.23 0.90
CA ALA A 95 -22.79 -5.53 1.28
C ALA A 95 -21.70 -5.39 2.34
N ARG A 96 -21.61 -6.42 3.18
CA ARG A 96 -20.48 -6.65 4.08
C ARG A 96 -20.00 -8.08 3.91
N ILE A 97 -18.72 -8.24 3.66
CA ILE A 97 -18.10 -9.50 3.28
C ILE A 97 -17.01 -9.80 4.29
N ALA A 98 -17.16 -10.91 5.02
CA ALA A 98 -16.11 -11.42 5.88
C ALA A 98 -15.01 -12.04 5.01
N LEU A 99 -13.84 -11.41 4.99
CA LEU A 99 -12.67 -11.93 4.29
C LEU A 99 -11.80 -12.77 5.22
N GLY A 100 -11.87 -12.48 6.53
CA GLY A 100 -10.91 -12.99 7.50
C GLY A 100 -9.56 -12.29 7.35
N GLY A 101 -8.57 -12.78 8.11
CA GLY A 101 -7.21 -12.26 8.03
C GLY A 101 -7.06 -10.81 8.50
N GLU A 102 -6.01 -10.17 8.00
CA GLU A 102 -5.75 -8.73 8.18
C GLU A 102 -5.75 -8.05 6.80
N PRO A 103 -6.92 -7.64 6.28
CA PRO A 103 -6.99 -6.98 4.99
C PRO A 103 -6.38 -5.57 5.09
N GLU A 104 -5.46 -5.24 4.18
CA GLU A 104 -4.65 -4.01 4.24
C GLU A 104 -4.88 -3.06 3.07
N SER A 105 -5.29 -3.58 1.92
CA SER A 105 -5.44 -2.79 0.69
C SER A 105 -6.53 -3.34 -0.21
N VAL A 106 -7.16 -2.46 -0.99
CA VAL A 106 -8.25 -2.80 -1.91
C VAL A 106 -8.12 -2.03 -3.23
N ALA A 107 -8.45 -2.68 -4.33
CA ALA A 107 -8.54 -2.05 -5.65
C ALA A 107 -9.68 -2.64 -6.49
N PHE A 108 -10.38 -1.76 -7.22
CA PHE A 108 -11.32 -2.18 -8.27
C PHE A 108 -10.57 -2.59 -9.54
N SER A 109 -11.08 -3.62 -10.19
CA SER A 109 -10.78 -3.90 -11.59
C SER A 109 -11.24 -2.73 -12.48
N PRO A 110 -10.61 -2.52 -13.65
CA PRO A 110 -11.01 -1.45 -14.55
C PRO A 110 -12.47 -1.51 -15.03
N THR A 111 -13.09 -2.70 -15.04
CA THR A 111 -14.50 -2.87 -15.40
C THR A 111 -15.45 -2.60 -14.24
N GLY A 112 -14.96 -2.59 -12.99
CA GLY A 112 -15.76 -2.35 -11.78
C GLY A 112 -16.44 -3.58 -11.20
N ASP A 113 -16.47 -4.72 -11.89
CA ASP A 113 -17.20 -5.93 -11.46
C ASP A 113 -16.48 -6.75 -10.38
N THR A 114 -15.16 -6.55 -10.30
CA THR A 114 -14.27 -7.30 -9.44
C THR A 114 -13.45 -6.38 -8.54
N LEU A 115 -13.30 -6.77 -7.29
CA LEU A 115 -12.40 -6.20 -6.30
C LEU A 115 -11.26 -7.17 -5.98
N TYR A 116 -10.07 -6.63 -5.76
CA TYR A 116 -8.91 -7.34 -5.26
C TYR A 116 -8.56 -6.79 -3.88
N VAL A 117 -8.43 -7.68 -2.90
CA VAL A 117 -8.08 -7.33 -1.52
C VAL A 117 -6.85 -8.11 -1.09
N VAL A 118 -5.85 -7.41 -0.55
CA VAL A 118 -4.64 -8.01 0.00
C VAL A 118 -4.87 -8.33 1.46
N LEU A 119 -4.71 -9.60 1.84
CA LEU A 119 -4.72 -10.08 3.22
C LEU A 119 -3.27 -10.18 3.71
N ARG A 120 -2.83 -9.21 4.49
CA ARG A 120 -1.44 -9.07 4.94
C ARG A 120 -1.01 -10.22 5.85
N ALA A 121 -1.84 -10.55 6.85
CA ALA A 121 -1.54 -11.63 7.79
C ALA A 121 -1.42 -13.00 7.11
N ASP A 122 -2.25 -13.25 6.09
CA ASP A 122 -2.29 -14.51 5.36
C ASP A 122 -1.30 -14.57 4.19
N GLY A 123 -0.77 -13.42 3.75
CA GLY A 123 0.09 -13.34 2.57
C GLY A 123 -0.63 -13.70 1.26
N THR A 124 -1.95 -13.47 1.20
CA THR A 124 -2.79 -13.85 0.05
C THR A 124 -3.56 -12.66 -0.53
N VAL A 125 -4.07 -12.84 -1.75
CA VAL A 125 -4.97 -11.88 -2.40
C VAL A 125 -6.31 -12.57 -2.63
N VAL A 126 -7.38 -11.96 -2.12
CA VAL A 126 -8.75 -12.42 -2.34
C VAL A 126 -9.36 -11.61 -3.48
N ARG A 127 -10.04 -12.31 -4.38
CA ARG A 127 -10.83 -11.72 -5.45
C ARG A 127 -12.31 -11.79 -5.07
N VAL A 128 -12.98 -10.65 -5.05
CA VAL A 128 -14.42 -10.53 -4.80
C VAL A 128 -15.09 -10.12 -6.11
N THR A 129 -16.03 -10.94 -6.59
CA THR A 129 -16.75 -10.73 -7.86
C THR A 129 -18.21 -10.37 -7.63
N GLY A 130 -18.85 -9.77 -8.63
CA GLY A 130 -20.26 -9.38 -8.55
C GLY A 130 -20.48 -8.10 -7.75
N VAL A 131 -19.44 -7.26 -7.65
CA VAL A 131 -19.48 -5.95 -6.98
C VAL A 131 -19.88 -4.83 -7.98
N GLY A 132 -19.97 -5.18 -9.27
CA GLY A 132 -20.37 -4.27 -10.34
C GLY A 132 -21.81 -3.80 -10.22
N SER A 133 -22.12 -2.73 -10.96
CA SER A 133 -23.40 -2.00 -10.91
C SER A 133 -24.63 -2.82 -11.30
N GLU A 134 -24.44 -3.98 -11.93
CA GLU A 134 -25.52 -4.77 -12.48
C GLU A 134 -25.64 -6.08 -11.71
N PRO A 135 -26.67 -6.26 -10.85
CA PRO A 135 -26.93 -7.56 -10.27
C PRO A 135 -27.18 -8.50 -11.44
N GLU A 136 -26.46 -9.63 -11.49
CA GLU A 136 -26.72 -10.64 -12.52
C GLU A 136 -28.20 -10.97 -12.45
N ARG A 137 -28.96 -10.45 -13.42
CA ARG A 137 -30.39 -10.66 -13.53
C ARG A 137 -30.52 -12.14 -13.79
N ARG A 138 -30.68 -12.91 -12.72
CA ARG A 138 -30.98 -14.34 -12.74
C ARG A 138 -32.16 -14.50 -13.68
N ARG A 139 -31.89 -14.88 -14.92
CA ARG A 139 -32.92 -15.27 -15.87
C ARG A 139 -33.21 -16.72 -15.52
N ASP A 140 -34.01 -16.89 -14.47
CA ASP A 140 -34.73 -18.14 -14.27
C ASP A 140 -35.59 -18.34 -15.53
N VAL A 141 -35.27 -19.39 -16.30
CA VAL A 141 -36.02 -19.87 -17.46
C VAL A 141 -36.78 -21.12 -17.07
#